data_AF-A0ABD3XXU0-F1
#
_entry.id   AF-A0ABD3XXU0-F1
#
_cell.length_a   1.000
_cell.length_b   1.000
_cell.length_c   1.000
_cell.angle_alpha   90.00
_cell.angle_beta   90.00
_cell.angle_gamma   90.00
#
_symmetry.space_group_name_H-M   'P 1'
#
loop_
_entity.id
_entity.type
_entity.pdbx_description
1 polymer ?
#
loop_
_entity_poly.entity_id
_entity_poly.type
_entity_poly.pdbx_seq_one_letter_code
_entity_poly.pdbx_strand_id
1 'polypeptide(L)'
;MNNIEQEALKKNTAALVHDIVVTESFLAALDEKKIFEQEMLEMIKVEKTLSDKVYKLLDLLPRRGPEAFNSFVLVLEDKYWWLASNLRDTLEELMNQKTTQPGQPEIPVSTENIIIDKDIKHQISSFIQHQLGQVQFTSNKDKSTIERWLGEWAQEERKRLKQIFRKIYVSDSEMIVEKSIIKEKLYKLHTKLASVADGSNTNERQFCVLTLDTVTFEAIEEQISILTRQSVKMAQEIVQCLAKEEEIAKEKQNMDEMLCEMYKNDSEQKKKIQALLQDQKQMMELTQQVNDLQDENQRLEFQVSSLDKSHADKEKTLGELRQHKTDMQALIKILRDENRELKLQLNAAKTANHRSPNRSRQSRQQNTRKKTNFLNGNKT
;
A
#
# COMPACT_ATOMS: atom_id res chain seq x y z
N MET A 1 -44.08 12.77 -16.00
CA MET A 1 -44.11 11.49 -15.29
C MET A 1 -45.51 11.32 -14.74
N ASN A 2 -46.16 10.18 -14.99
CA ASN A 2 -47.53 9.95 -14.57
C ASN A 2 -47.64 9.76 -13.05
N ASN A 3 -48.82 10.04 -12.47
CA ASN A 3 -49.03 9.91 -11.03
C ASN A 3 -48.77 8.49 -10.51
N ILE A 4 -49.06 7.46 -11.32
CA ILE A 4 -48.83 6.04 -10.98
C ILE A 4 -47.33 5.74 -10.92
N GLU A 5 -46.55 6.25 -11.88
CA GLU A 5 -45.09 6.07 -11.91
C GLU A 5 -44.41 6.79 -10.74
N GLN A 6 -44.90 7.98 -10.37
CA GLN A 6 -44.42 8.70 -9.18
C GLN A 6 -44.71 7.92 -7.90
N GLU A 7 -45.88 7.28 -7.81
CA GLU A 7 -46.24 6.44 -6.66
C GLU A 7 -45.40 5.16 -6.60
N ALA A 8 -45.10 4.55 -7.74
CA ALA A 8 -44.18 3.42 -7.84
C ALA A 8 -42.75 3.79 -7.37
N LEU A 9 -42.23 4.96 -7.77
CA LEU A 9 -40.97 5.47 -7.25
C LEU A 9 -41.01 5.69 -5.74
N LYS A 10 -42.07 6.33 -5.23
CA LYS A 10 -42.22 6.61 -3.80
C LYS A 10 -42.18 5.33 -2.97
N LYS A 11 -42.93 4.29 -3.38
CA LYS A 11 -42.95 2.98 -2.70
C LYS A 11 -41.58 2.29 -2.70
N ASN A 12 -40.79 2.47 -3.75
CA ASN A 12 -39.46 1.84 -3.89
C ASN A 12 -38.29 2.72 -3.42
N THR A 13 -38.54 3.94 -2.95
CA THR A 13 -37.49 4.91 -2.56
C THR A 13 -36.47 4.31 -1.59
N ALA A 14 -36.93 3.56 -0.58
CA ALA A 14 -36.03 2.99 0.43
C ALA A 14 -35.04 1.97 -0.18
N ALA A 15 -35.54 1.10 -1.07
CA ALA A 15 -34.69 0.12 -1.77
C ALA A 15 -33.71 0.82 -2.73
N LEU A 16 -34.20 1.82 -3.48
CA LEU A 16 -33.38 2.59 -4.42
C LEU A 16 -32.24 3.34 -3.71
N VAL A 17 -32.52 3.98 -2.58
CA VAL A 17 -31.52 4.73 -1.81
C VAL A 17 -30.44 3.84 -1.20
N HIS A 18 -30.81 2.64 -0.79
CA HIS A 18 -29.88 1.69 -0.18
C HIS A 18 -28.99 1.00 -1.22
N ASP A 19 -29.57 0.60 -2.35
CA ASP A 19 -28.91 -0.29 -3.31
C ASP A 19 -28.25 0.43 -4.49
N ILE A 20 -28.62 1.68 -4.79
CA ILE A 20 -28.00 2.46 -5.87
C ILE A 20 -26.70 3.10 -5.39
N VAL A 21 -25.62 2.85 -6.14
CA VAL A 21 -24.35 3.55 -5.98
C VAL A 21 -24.20 4.56 -7.11
N VAL A 22 -24.30 5.85 -6.78
CA VAL A 22 -24.17 6.96 -7.73
C VAL A 22 -22.71 7.14 -8.15
N THR A 23 -22.25 6.27 -9.05
CA THR A 23 -20.93 6.35 -9.67
C THR A 23 -20.92 7.33 -10.84
N GLU A 24 -19.74 7.85 -11.20
CA GLU A 24 -19.58 8.71 -12.39
C GLU A 24 -20.09 8.02 -13.67
N SER A 25 -19.87 6.71 -13.80
CA SER A 25 -20.40 5.92 -14.93
C SER A 25 -21.92 5.78 -14.93
N PHE A 26 -22.58 5.85 -13.77
CA PHE A 26 -24.03 5.85 -13.67
C PHE A 26 -24.60 7.23 -14.02
N LEU A 27 -23.99 8.31 -13.54
CA LEU A 27 -24.36 9.67 -13.91
C LEU A 27 -24.17 9.94 -15.41
N ALA A 28 -23.11 9.40 -16.02
CA ALA A 28 -22.90 9.49 -17.46
C ALA A 28 -24.00 8.79 -18.27
N ALA A 29 -24.50 7.63 -17.81
CA ALA A 29 -25.61 6.94 -18.46
C ALA A 29 -26.93 7.74 -18.36
N LEU A 30 -27.14 8.47 -17.26
CA LEU A 30 -28.29 9.35 -17.09
C LEU A 30 -28.21 10.59 -18.01
N ASP A 31 -27.02 11.12 -18.25
CA ASP A 31 -26.76 12.21 -19.21
C ASP A 31 -26.98 11.75 -20.65
N GLU A 32 -26.45 10.58 -21.01
CA GLU A 32 -26.59 10.00 -22.35
C GLU A 32 -28.06 9.76 -22.73
N LYS A 33 -28.87 9.28 -21.78
CA LYS A 33 -30.32 9.11 -21.96
C LYS A 33 -31.11 10.43 -21.83
N LYS A 34 -30.43 11.56 -21.63
CA LYS A 34 -31.00 12.90 -21.46
C LYS A 34 -32.07 12.97 -20.37
N ILE A 35 -31.88 12.18 -19.29
CA ILE A 35 -32.77 12.18 -18.13
C ILE A 35 -32.50 13.44 -17.30
N PHE A 36 -31.22 13.78 -17.11
CA PHE A 36 -30.79 14.99 -16.44
C PHE A 36 -29.85 15.79 -17.35
N GLU A 37 -30.00 17.11 -17.32
CA GLU A 37 -29.02 18.05 -17.85
C GLU A 37 -27.82 18.17 -16.91
N GLN A 38 -26.70 18.62 -17.47
CA GLN A 38 -25.43 18.80 -16.78
C GLN A 38 -25.55 19.56 -15.45
N GLU A 39 -26.31 20.65 -15.41
CA GLU A 39 -26.50 21.45 -14.19
C GLU A 39 -27.14 20.64 -13.05
N MET A 40 -28.06 19.74 -13.37
CA MET A 40 -28.71 18.90 -12.36
C MET A 40 -27.83 17.73 -11.92
N LEU A 41 -26.99 17.21 -12.82
CA LEU A 41 -25.98 16.21 -12.46
C LEU A 41 -24.94 16.82 -11.52
N GLU A 42 -24.55 18.07 -11.74
CA GLU A 42 -23.66 18.80 -10.83
C GLU A 42 -24.30 19.00 -9.45
N MET A 43 -25.59 19.36 -9.39
CA MET A 43 -26.31 19.42 -8.11
C MET A 43 -26.31 18.08 -7.36
N ILE A 44 -26.47 16.96 -8.06
CA ILE A 44 -26.40 15.62 -7.45
C ILE A 44 -24.96 15.34 -6.98
N LYS A 45 -23.93 15.71 -7.74
CA LYS A 45 -22.53 15.44 -7.38
C LYS A 45 -22.07 16.16 -6.11
N VAL A 46 -22.61 17.35 -5.84
CA VAL A 46 -22.25 18.20 -4.68
C VAL A 46 -22.75 17.61 -3.35
N GLU A 47 -23.72 16.70 -3.36
CA GLU A 47 -24.24 16.09 -2.13
C GLU A 47 -23.17 15.24 -1.41
N LYS A 48 -23.20 15.27 -0.07
CA LYS A 48 -22.11 14.75 0.77
C LYS A 48 -22.12 13.23 0.90
N THR A 49 -23.29 12.62 1.07
CA THR A 49 -23.42 11.17 1.26
C THR A 49 -23.99 10.51 0.01
N LEU A 50 -23.69 9.23 -0.20
CA LEU A 50 -24.22 8.47 -1.33
C LEU A 50 -25.76 8.43 -1.29
N SER A 51 -26.34 8.27 -0.11
CA SER A 51 -27.78 8.29 0.08
C SER A 51 -28.39 9.65 -0.28
N ASP A 52 -27.76 10.76 0.12
CA ASP A 52 -28.21 12.11 -0.26
C ASP A 52 -28.18 12.32 -1.78
N LYS A 53 -27.15 11.78 -2.46
CA LYS A 53 -27.07 11.79 -3.94
C LYS A 53 -28.26 11.08 -4.56
N VAL A 54 -28.62 9.89 -4.06
CA VAL A 54 -29.77 9.13 -4.57
C VAL A 54 -31.08 9.85 -4.25
N TYR A 55 -31.26 10.38 -3.03
CA TYR A 55 -32.44 11.16 -2.68
C TYR A 55 -32.61 12.38 -3.59
N LYS A 56 -31.51 13.11 -3.85
CA LYS A 56 -31.53 14.27 -4.74
C LYS A 56 -31.89 13.89 -6.16
N LEU A 57 -31.34 12.78 -6.66
CA LEU A 57 -31.69 12.23 -7.96
C LEU A 57 -33.18 11.87 -8.06
N LEU A 58 -33.71 11.15 -7.06
CA LEU A 58 -35.10 10.72 -7.02
C LEU A 58 -36.08 11.90 -6.84
N ASP A 59 -35.66 12.99 -6.18
CA ASP A 59 -36.46 14.23 -6.05
C ASP A 59 -36.53 15.02 -7.38
N LEU A 60 -35.45 15.00 -8.16
CA LEU A 60 -35.38 15.70 -9.45
C LEU A 60 -36.08 14.91 -10.57
N LEU A 61 -36.15 13.58 -10.46
CA LEU A 61 -36.66 12.70 -11.52
C LEU A 61 -38.13 12.99 -11.93
N PRO A 62 -39.10 13.21 -11.01
CA PRO A 62 -40.49 13.53 -11.38
C PRO A 62 -40.66 14.83 -12.18
N ARG A 63 -39.70 15.77 -12.09
CA ARG A 63 -39.76 17.08 -12.74
C ARG A 63 -39.33 17.05 -14.21
N ARG A 64 -38.76 15.94 -14.69
CA ARG A 64 -38.11 15.83 -16.01
C ARG A 64 -39.03 15.52 -17.19
N GLY A 65 -40.26 15.08 -16.94
CA GLY A 65 -41.25 14.84 -18.00
C GLY A 65 -41.77 13.40 -18.03
N PRO A 66 -42.65 13.05 -18.99
CA PRO A 66 -43.29 11.73 -19.07
C PRO A 66 -42.31 10.58 -19.31
N GLU A 67 -41.28 10.78 -20.13
CA GLU A 67 -40.33 9.71 -20.50
C GLU A 67 -39.23 9.45 -19.46
N ALA A 68 -39.13 10.28 -18.43
CA ALA A 68 -38.06 10.21 -17.43
C ALA A 68 -38.07 8.88 -16.66
N PHE A 69 -39.26 8.34 -16.36
CA PHE A 69 -39.40 7.08 -15.64
C PHE A 69 -38.87 5.89 -16.45
N ASN A 70 -39.38 5.72 -17.68
CA ASN A 70 -38.98 4.60 -18.54
C ASN A 70 -37.48 4.65 -18.84
N SER A 71 -36.95 5.85 -19.11
CA SER A 71 -35.53 6.05 -19.34
C SER A 71 -34.69 5.71 -18.10
N PHE A 72 -35.16 6.09 -16.91
CA PHE A 72 -34.49 5.74 -15.66
C PHE A 72 -34.51 4.22 -15.40
N VAL A 73 -35.64 3.55 -15.65
CA VAL A 73 -35.74 2.09 -15.54
C VAL A 73 -34.78 1.40 -16.51
N LEU A 74 -34.63 1.87 -17.75
CA LEU A 74 -33.66 1.34 -18.71
C LEU A 74 -32.21 1.48 -18.22
N VAL A 75 -31.85 2.63 -17.64
CA VAL A 75 -30.51 2.83 -17.05
C VAL A 75 -30.29 1.92 -15.85
N LEU A 76 -31.35 1.65 -15.07
CA LEU A 76 -31.30 0.69 -13.99
C LEU A 76 -31.14 -0.76 -14.49
N GLU A 77 -31.72 -1.14 -15.64
CA GLU A 77 -31.59 -2.52 -16.14
C GLU A 77 -30.14 -2.94 -16.40
N ASP A 78 -29.30 -2.01 -16.87
CA ASP A 78 -27.90 -2.32 -17.21
C ASP A 78 -27.06 -2.73 -15.99
N LYS A 79 -27.32 -2.16 -14.82
CA LYS A 79 -26.48 -2.36 -13.61
C LYS A 79 -27.23 -2.90 -12.39
N TYR A 80 -28.54 -2.67 -12.34
CA TYR A 80 -29.43 -2.90 -11.20
C TYR A 80 -30.76 -3.52 -11.66
N TRP A 81 -30.69 -4.59 -12.46
CA TRP A 81 -31.86 -5.23 -13.08
C TRP A 81 -32.96 -5.62 -12.07
N TRP A 82 -32.60 -5.98 -10.83
CA TRP A 82 -33.58 -6.32 -9.79
C TRP A 82 -34.36 -5.10 -9.29
N LEU A 83 -33.72 -3.92 -9.21
CA LEU A 83 -34.41 -2.67 -8.88
C LEU A 83 -35.34 -2.23 -10.02
N ALA A 84 -34.91 -2.43 -11.27
CA ALA A 84 -35.75 -2.20 -12.44
C ALA A 84 -36.97 -3.13 -12.47
N SER A 85 -36.77 -4.42 -12.16
CA SER A 85 -37.86 -5.40 -12.03
C SER A 85 -38.83 -4.99 -10.92
N ASN A 86 -38.33 -4.70 -9.71
CA ASN A 86 -39.17 -4.29 -8.58
C ASN A 86 -40.01 -3.03 -8.89
N LEU A 87 -39.42 -2.07 -9.61
CA LEU A 87 -40.13 -0.87 -10.05
C LEU A 87 -41.24 -1.19 -11.07
N ARG A 88 -41.01 -2.12 -12.00
CA ARG A 88 -42.02 -2.56 -12.97
C ARG A 88 -43.14 -3.36 -12.33
N ASP A 89 -42.79 -4.29 -11.42
CA ASP A 89 -43.75 -5.10 -10.68
C ASP A 89 -44.67 -4.20 -9.85
N THR A 90 -44.09 -3.21 -9.15
CA THR A 90 -44.87 -2.22 -8.38
C THR A 90 -45.77 -1.37 -9.29
N LEU A 91 -45.29 -1.00 -10.49
CA LEU A 91 -46.08 -0.25 -11.45
C LEU A 91 -47.27 -1.07 -11.95
N GLU A 92 -47.05 -2.34 -12.30
CA GLU A 92 -48.10 -3.27 -12.76
C GLU A 92 -49.14 -3.53 -11.66
N GLU A 93 -48.71 -3.73 -10.41
CA GLU A 93 -49.62 -3.83 -9.26
C GLU A 93 -50.51 -2.59 -9.11
N LEU A 94 -49.93 -1.38 -9.21
CA LEU A 94 -50.67 -0.14 -9.11
C LEU A 94 -51.63 0.09 -10.29
N MET A 95 -51.27 -0.37 -11.49
CA MET A 95 -52.15 -0.33 -12.66
C MET A 95 -53.33 -1.31 -12.50
N ASN A 96 -53.07 -2.53 -12.03
CA ASN A 96 -54.09 -3.56 -11.83
C ASN A 96 -55.09 -3.21 -10.71
N GLN A 97 -54.64 -2.51 -9.66
CA GLN A 97 -55.50 -2.05 -8.56
C GLN A 97 -56.50 -0.96 -8.98
N LYS A 98 -56.24 -0.20 -10.04
CA LYS A 98 -57.19 0.82 -10.55
C LYS A 98 -58.32 0.25 -11.40
N THR A 99 -58.19 -0.97 -11.93
CA THR A 99 -59.15 -1.57 -12.86
C THR A 99 -60.23 -2.44 -12.21
N THR A 100 -60.11 -2.73 -10.91
CA THR A 100 -61.06 -3.58 -10.18
C THR A 100 -61.76 -2.81 -9.07
N GLN A 101 -62.89 -2.16 -9.41
CA GLN A 101 -63.96 -1.87 -8.45
C GLN A 101 -65.09 -2.90 -8.59
N PRO A 102 -65.83 -3.22 -7.51
CA PRO A 102 -66.61 -4.46 -7.38
C PRO A 102 -68.10 -4.30 -7.72
N GLY A 103 -68.66 -5.19 -8.54
CA GLY A 103 -70.10 -5.25 -8.79
C GLY A 103 -70.57 -6.42 -9.68
N GLN A 104 -70.95 -7.53 -9.02
CA GLN A 104 -71.84 -8.63 -9.43
C GLN A 104 -71.49 -9.62 -10.57
N PRO A 105 -71.78 -10.93 -10.38
CA PRO A 105 -71.72 -11.97 -11.42
C PRO A 105 -73.12 -12.31 -11.97
N GLU A 106 -73.30 -12.35 -13.29
CA GLU A 106 -74.43 -13.06 -13.92
C GLU A 106 -73.98 -13.88 -15.14
N ILE A 107 -74.36 -15.16 -15.11
CA ILE A 107 -74.23 -16.14 -16.17
C ILE A 107 -75.50 -16.04 -17.04
N PRO A 108 -75.43 -15.98 -18.38
CA PRO A 108 -76.60 -16.21 -19.23
C PRO A 108 -76.51 -17.56 -19.95
N VAL A 109 -77.44 -18.47 -19.64
CA VAL A 109 -77.71 -19.69 -20.41
C VAL A 109 -78.75 -19.37 -21.47
N SER A 110 -78.40 -19.50 -22.75
CA SER A 110 -79.31 -19.41 -23.89
C SER A 110 -79.49 -20.81 -24.51
N THR A 111 -80.72 -21.31 -24.52
CA THR A 111 -81.10 -22.61 -25.10
C THR A 111 -81.32 -22.48 -26.61
N GLU A 112 -80.24 -22.57 -27.39
CA GLU A 112 -80.32 -22.99 -28.79
C GLU A 112 -80.43 -24.52 -28.84
N ASN A 113 -81.33 -25.06 -29.67
CA ASN A 113 -81.47 -26.51 -29.85
C ASN A 113 -80.22 -27.07 -30.57
N ILE A 114 -79.21 -27.48 -29.79
CA ILE A 114 -77.98 -28.09 -30.29
C ILE A 114 -78.30 -29.45 -30.91
N ILE A 115 -77.98 -29.63 -32.19
CA ILE A 115 -78.03 -30.92 -32.88
C ILE A 115 -76.88 -31.77 -32.34
N ILE A 116 -77.18 -32.74 -31.46
CA ILE A 116 -76.22 -33.70 -30.91
C ILE A 116 -75.98 -34.81 -31.94
N ASP A 117 -74.71 -35.14 -32.21
CA ASP A 117 -74.36 -36.20 -33.16
C ASP A 117 -74.91 -37.57 -32.72
N LYS A 118 -75.31 -38.40 -33.70
CA LYS A 118 -75.99 -39.69 -33.43
C LYS A 118 -75.11 -40.68 -32.64
N ASP A 119 -73.80 -40.63 -32.82
CA ASP A 119 -72.83 -41.49 -32.12
C ASP A 119 -72.71 -41.12 -30.64
N ILE A 120 -72.56 -39.83 -30.34
CA ILE A 120 -72.53 -39.29 -28.97
C ILE A 120 -73.86 -39.58 -28.27
N LYS A 121 -74.98 -39.32 -28.95
CA LYS A 121 -76.31 -39.62 -28.41
C LYS A 121 -76.41 -41.10 -28.03
N HIS A 122 -76.00 -42.02 -28.91
CA HIS A 122 -76.11 -43.45 -28.64
C HIS A 122 -75.23 -43.90 -27.46
N GLN A 123 -74.01 -43.39 -27.35
CA GLN A 123 -73.11 -43.68 -26.23
C GLN A 123 -73.67 -43.18 -24.90
N ILE A 124 -74.27 -41.98 -24.88
CA ILE A 124 -74.85 -41.40 -23.68
C ILE A 124 -76.15 -42.11 -23.30
N SER A 125 -77.01 -42.43 -24.27
CA SER A 125 -78.22 -43.24 -24.00
C SER A 125 -77.84 -44.60 -23.42
N SER A 126 -76.82 -45.27 -23.98
CA SER A 126 -76.31 -46.55 -23.47
C SER A 126 -75.73 -46.42 -22.07
N PHE A 127 -74.95 -45.38 -21.80
CA PHE A 127 -74.39 -45.07 -20.48
C PHE A 127 -75.48 -44.82 -19.44
N ILE A 128 -76.47 -43.97 -19.75
CA ILE A 128 -77.59 -43.67 -18.86
C ILE A 128 -78.42 -44.93 -18.61
N GLN A 129 -78.68 -45.74 -19.64
CA GLN A 129 -79.40 -46.99 -19.49
C GLN A 129 -78.63 -48.00 -18.61
N HIS A 130 -77.31 -48.04 -18.72
CA HIS A 130 -76.47 -48.97 -17.95
C HIS A 130 -76.29 -48.52 -16.49
N GLN A 131 -76.08 -47.22 -16.25
CA GLN A 131 -75.78 -46.67 -14.92
C GLN A 131 -77.03 -46.23 -14.14
N LEU A 132 -78.02 -45.65 -14.80
CA LEU A 132 -79.25 -45.14 -14.19
C LEU A 132 -80.47 -46.04 -14.43
N GLY A 133 -80.35 -47.08 -15.28
CA GLY A 133 -81.39 -48.07 -15.49
C GLY A 133 -81.68 -48.94 -14.26
N GLN A 134 -80.71 -49.11 -13.37
CA GLN A 134 -80.88 -49.91 -12.14
C GLN A 134 -81.46 -49.10 -10.96
N VAL A 135 -81.46 -47.77 -11.05
CA VAL A 135 -81.92 -46.89 -9.97
C VAL A 135 -83.40 -46.55 -10.18
N GLN A 136 -84.29 -47.22 -9.46
CA GLN A 136 -85.75 -47.10 -9.64
C GLN A 136 -86.35 -45.72 -9.29
N PHE A 137 -85.57 -44.81 -8.70
CA PHE A 137 -86.07 -43.53 -8.18
C PHE A 137 -85.95 -42.33 -9.12
N THR A 138 -85.33 -42.47 -10.30
CA THR A 138 -85.15 -41.34 -11.23
C THR A 138 -86.29 -41.28 -12.24
N SER A 139 -87.01 -40.13 -12.27
CA SER A 139 -88.10 -39.90 -13.22
C SER A 139 -87.58 -39.94 -14.67
N ASN A 140 -88.39 -40.45 -15.60
CA ASN A 140 -88.06 -40.45 -17.03
C ASN A 140 -87.78 -39.03 -17.57
N LYS A 141 -88.39 -38.00 -16.95
CA LYS A 141 -88.14 -36.60 -17.29
C LYS A 141 -86.73 -36.16 -16.90
N ASP A 142 -86.23 -36.63 -15.76
CA ASP A 142 -84.88 -36.33 -15.27
C ASP A 142 -83.84 -37.06 -16.11
N LYS A 143 -84.12 -38.32 -16.47
CA LYS A 143 -83.26 -39.09 -17.40
C LYS A 143 -83.09 -38.38 -18.73
N SER A 144 -84.16 -37.88 -19.33
CA SER A 144 -84.09 -37.13 -20.60
C SER A 144 -83.36 -35.79 -20.46
N THR A 145 -83.48 -35.13 -19.30
CA THR A 145 -82.78 -33.86 -19.03
C THR A 145 -81.28 -34.10 -18.87
N ILE A 146 -80.89 -35.15 -18.14
CA ILE A 146 -79.49 -35.57 -17.97
C ILE A 146 -78.91 -36.03 -19.32
N GLU A 147 -79.67 -36.77 -20.12
CA GLU A 147 -79.26 -37.21 -21.47
C GLU A 147 -78.99 -36.02 -22.39
N ARG A 148 -79.86 -35.02 -22.37
CA ARG A 148 -79.66 -33.79 -23.15
C ARG A 148 -78.42 -33.03 -22.69
N TRP A 149 -78.28 -32.82 -21.38
CA TRP A 149 -77.16 -32.09 -20.80
C TRP A 149 -75.81 -32.78 -21.08
N LEU A 150 -75.72 -34.09 -20.87
CA LEU A 150 -74.51 -34.87 -21.20
C LEU A 150 -74.23 -34.83 -22.71
N GLY A 151 -75.28 -34.89 -23.54
CA GLY A 151 -75.16 -34.82 -24.99
C GLY A 151 -74.59 -33.51 -25.48
N GLU A 152 -75.10 -32.39 -24.96
CA GLU A 152 -74.58 -31.05 -25.23
C GLU A 152 -73.13 -30.90 -24.75
N TRP A 153 -72.83 -31.35 -23.52
CA TRP A 153 -71.49 -31.28 -22.95
C TRP A 153 -70.46 -32.10 -23.75
N ALA A 154 -70.78 -33.35 -24.10
CA ALA A 154 -69.90 -34.22 -24.87
C ALA A 154 -69.68 -33.71 -26.30
N GLN A 155 -70.72 -33.13 -26.92
CA GLN A 155 -70.61 -32.51 -28.23
C GLN A 155 -69.69 -31.29 -28.20
N GLU A 156 -69.82 -30.45 -27.17
CA GLU A 156 -68.97 -29.26 -27.00
C GLU A 156 -67.52 -29.64 -26.71
N GLU A 157 -67.29 -30.67 -25.88
CA GLU A 157 -65.94 -31.17 -25.63
C GLU A 157 -65.32 -31.78 -26.88
N ARG A 158 -66.10 -32.49 -27.72
CA ARG A 158 -65.62 -32.99 -29.01
C ARG A 158 -65.23 -31.85 -29.95
N LYS A 159 -66.00 -30.75 -29.99
CA LYS A 159 -65.64 -29.56 -30.78
C LYS A 159 -64.37 -28.92 -30.25
N ARG A 160 -64.23 -28.78 -28.93
CA ARG A 160 -63.02 -28.25 -28.27
C ARG A 160 -61.80 -29.09 -28.62
N LEU A 161 -61.90 -30.41 -28.50
CA LEU A 161 -60.83 -31.34 -28.87
C LEU A 161 -60.51 -31.25 -30.37
N LYS A 162 -61.51 -31.20 -31.25
CA LYS A 162 -61.27 -30.99 -32.69
C LYS A 162 -60.54 -29.68 -32.96
N GLN A 163 -60.85 -28.59 -32.25
CA GLN A 163 -60.12 -27.33 -32.40
C GLN A 163 -58.68 -27.43 -31.89
N ILE A 164 -58.45 -28.08 -30.75
CA ILE A 164 -57.11 -28.31 -30.20
C ILE A 164 -56.30 -29.19 -31.15
N PHE A 165 -56.86 -30.32 -31.61
CA PHE A 165 -56.21 -31.19 -32.57
C PHE A 165 -55.95 -30.48 -33.90
N ARG A 166 -56.89 -29.65 -34.37
CA ARG A 166 -56.67 -28.83 -35.57
C ARG A 166 -55.51 -27.87 -35.36
N LYS A 167 -55.36 -27.24 -34.18
CA LYS A 167 -54.21 -26.38 -33.84
C LYS A 167 -52.89 -27.16 -33.73
N ILE A 168 -52.92 -28.40 -33.25
CA ILE A 168 -51.73 -29.27 -33.11
C ILE A 168 -51.32 -29.86 -34.48
N TYR A 169 -52.29 -30.12 -35.36
CA TYR A 169 -52.09 -30.72 -36.69
C TYR A 169 -52.23 -29.71 -37.84
N VAL A 170 -52.21 -28.40 -37.57
CA VAL A 170 -51.99 -27.44 -38.67
C VAL A 170 -50.57 -27.69 -39.20
N SER A 171 -50.56 -28.35 -40.35
CA SER A 171 -49.54 -28.40 -41.38
C SER A 171 -48.17 -28.96 -40.96
N ASP A 172 -47.89 -30.20 -41.39
CA ASP A 172 -46.52 -30.69 -41.61
C ASP A 172 -45.64 -29.67 -42.37
N SER A 173 -46.27 -28.79 -43.18
CA SER A 173 -45.61 -27.66 -43.84
C SER A 173 -45.14 -26.55 -42.89
N GLU A 174 -45.83 -26.26 -41.79
CA GLU A 174 -45.37 -25.28 -40.77
C GLU A 174 -44.28 -25.91 -39.88
N MET A 175 -44.41 -27.21 -39.57
CA MET A 175 -43.38 -27.94 -38.80
C MET A 175 -42.05 -28.07 -39.57
N ILE A 176 -42.08 -28.16 -40.90
CA ILE A 176 -40.87 -28.11 -41.75
C ILE A 176 -40.23 -26.72 -41.71
N VAL A 177 -41.02 -25.65 -41.73
CA VAL A 177 -40.51 -24.27 -41.62
C VAL A 177 -39.90 -24.02 -40.24
N GLU A 178 -40.52 -24.50 -39.16
CA GLU A 178 -39.94 -24.41 -37.82
C GLU A 178 -38.63 -25.20 -37.68
N LYS A 179 -38.56 -26.43 -38.24
CA LYS A 179 -37.31 -27.20 -38.26
C LYS A 179 -36.20 -26.49 -39.03
N SER A 180 -36.52 -25.84 -40.15
CA SER A 180 -35.59 -25.01 -40.93
C SER A 180 -35.05 -23.83 -40.09
N ILE A 181 -35.94 -23.11 -39.42
CA ILE A 181 -35.57 -21.95 -38.58
C ILE A 181 -34.71 -22.40 -37.39
N ILE A 182 -35.05 -23.53 -36.76
CA ILE A 182 -34.27 -24.10 -35.65
C ILE A 182 -32.87 -24.51 -36.14
N LYS A 183 -32.76 -25.16 -37.30
CA LYS A 183 -31.45 -25.55 -37.87
C LYS A 183 -30.59 -24.34 -38.21
N GLU A 184 -31.18 -23.28 -38.77
CA GLU A 184 -30.47 -22.03 -39.05
C GLU A 184 -29.99 -21.34 -37.75
N LYS A 185 -30.83 -21.30 -36.71
CA LYS A 185 -30.45 -20.75 -35.41
C LYS A 185 -29.33 -21.55 -34.73
N LEU A 186 -29.36 -22.89 -34.82
CA LEU A 186 -28.30 -23.76 -34.32
C LEU A 186 -26.99 -23.55 -35.06
N TYR A 187 -27.03 -23.38 -36.38
CA TYR A 187 -25.83 -23.07 -37.16
C TYR A 187 -25.26 -21.68 -36.83
N LYS A 188 -26.12 -20.66 -36.62
CA LYS A 188 -25.70 -19.33 -36.14
C LYS A 188 -25.07 -19.40 -34.74
N LEU A 189 -25.58 -20.25 -33.85
CA LEU A 189 -24.98 -20.48 -32.54
C LEU A 189 -23.60 -21.15 -32.67
N HIS A 190 -23.51 -22.20 -33.48
CA HIS A 190 -22.26 -22.91 -33.78
C HIS A 190 -21.18 -21.98 -34.36
N THR A 191 -21.53 -21.16 -35.37
CA THR A 191 -20.59 -20.18 -35.95
C THR A 191 -20.13 -19.13 -34.95
N LYS A 192 -21.01 -18.65 -34.06
CA LYS A 192 -20.61 -17.77 -32.96
C LYS A 192 -19.66 -18.48 -31.99
N LEU A 193 -19.95 -19.71 -31.57
CA LEU A 193 -19.10 -20.49 -30.68
C LEU A 193 -17.71 -20.75 -31.31
N ALA A 194 -17.66 -21.09 -32.59
CA ALA A 194 -16.42 -21.27 -33.33
C ALA A 194 -15.60 -19.96 -33.41
N SER A 195 -16.25 -18.82 -33.67
CA SER A 195 -15.55 -17.51 -33.70
C SER A 195 -14.95 -17.10 -32.36
N VAL A 196 -15.57 -17.49 -31.25
CA VAL A 196 -15.04 -17.26 -29.89
C VAL A 196 -13.84 -18.17 -29.62
N ALA A 197 -13.82 -19.38 -30.18
CA ALA A 197 -12.72 -20.31 -30.04
C ALA A 197 -11.46 -19.89 -30.82
N ASP A 198 -11.63 -19.37 -32.05
CA ASP A 198 -10.52 -18.99 -32.95
C ASP A 198 -9.70 -17.79 -32.45
N GLY A 199 -10.24 -16.97 -31.55
CA GLY A 199 -9.50 -15.87 -30.92
C GLY A 199 -8.41 -16.33 -29.94
N SER A 200 -8.41 -17.61 -29.55
CA SER A 200 -7.41 -18.17 -28.63
C SER A 200 -6.26 -18.81 -29.42
N ASN A 201 -5.09 -18.18 -29.38
CA ASN A 201 -3.85 -18.54 -30.10
C ASN A 201 -3.20 -19.86 -29.61
N THR A 202 -4.00 -20.87 -29.26
CA THR A 202 -3.52 -22.17 -28.80
C THR A 202 -3.33 -23.09 -30.00
N ASN A 203 -2.07 -23.32 -30.37
CA ASN A 203 -1.59 -24.05 -31.55
C ASN A 203 -2.06 -25.52 -31.70
N GLU A 204 -3.07 -25.99 -30.97
CA GLU A 204 -3.32 -27.42 -30.80
C GLU A 204 -4.76 -27.90 -31.01
N ARG A 205 -5.71 -27.06 -31.44
CA ARG A 205 -7.11 -27.53 -31.54
C ARG A 205 -7.78 -27.19 -32.85
N GLN A 206 -7.83 -28.19 -33.72
CA GLN A 206 -8.81 -28.27 -34.81
C GLN A 206 -10.21 -28.25 -34.21
N PHE A 207 -10.85 -27.07 -34.18
CA PHE A 207 -12.29 -27.02 -34.06
C PHE A 207 -12.88 -27.64 -35.32
N CYS A 208 -13.68 -28.70 -35.18
CA CYS A 208 -14.40 -29.28 -36.31
C CYS A 208 -15.38 -28.24 -36.86
N VAL A 209 -15.10 -27.75 -38.06
CA VAL A 209 -16.00 -26.86 -38.80
C VAL A 209 -17.23 -27.67 -39.18
N LEU A 210 -18.28 -27.61 -38.36
CA LEU A 210 -19.56 -28.23 -38.70
C LEU A 210 -20.21 -27.46 -39.86
N THR A 211 -20.60 -28.20 -40.88
CA THR A 211 -21.43 -27.68 -41.98
C THR A 211 -22.90 -27.67 -41.58
N LEU A 212 -23.73 -26.85 -42.22
CA LEU A 212 -25.16 -26.73 -41.94
C LEU A 212 -25.91 -28.08 -41.96
N ASP A 213 -25.40 -29.05 -42.71
CA ASP A 213 -25.99 -30.38 -42.84
C ASP A 213 -25.59 -31.37 -41.74
N THR A 214 -24.49 -31.11 -41.04
CA THR A 214 -23.92 -31.97 -39.99
C THR A 214 -24.15 -31.43 -38.58
N VAL A 215 -24.76 -30.25 -38.42
CA VAL A 215 -25.07 -29.69 -37.09
C VAL A 215 -26.23 -30.47 -36.47
N THR A 216 -25.89 -31.37 -35.54
CA THR A 216 -26.83 -32.00 -34.61
C THR A 216 -26.74 -31.33 -33.24
N PHE A 217 -27.75 -31.55 -32.40
CA PHE A 217 -27.72 -31.10 -31.01
C PHE A 217 -26.55 -31.71 -30.24
N GLU A 218 -26.23 -33.00 -30.47
CA GLU A 218 -25.08 -33.64 -29.81
C GLU A 218 -23.75 -32.96 -30.18
N ALA A 219 -23.59 -32.55 -31.45
CA ALA A 219 -22.37 -31.88 -31.90
C ALA A 219 -22.18 -30.49 -31.25
N ILE A 220 -23.27 -29.77 -30.97
CA ILE A 220 -23.24 -28.50 -30.24
C ILE A 220 -22.97 -28.73 -28.75
N GLU A 221 -23.59 -29.75 -28.15
CA GLU A 221 -23.36 -30.12 -26.75
C GLU A 221 -21.89 -30.50 -26.49
N GLU A 222 -21.27 -31.25 -27.41
CA GLU A 222 -19.86 -31.61 -27.34
C GLU A 222 -18.96 -30.36 -27.42
N GLN A 223 -19.26 -29.40 -28.29
CA GLN A 223 -18.50 -28.15 -28.36
C GLN A 223 -18.65 -27.28 -27.12
N ILE A 224 -19.87 -27.14 -26.59
CA ILE A 224 -20.10 -26.44 -25.33
C ILE A 224 -19.29 -27.10 -24.21
N SER A 225 -19.22 -28.44 -24.19
CA SER A 225 -18.42 -29.19 -23.23
C SER A 225 -16.92 -28.90 -23.38
N ILE A 226 -16.40 -28.84 -24.61
CA ILE A 226 -15.00 -28.48 -24.89
C ILE A 226 -14.69 -27.05 -24.44
N LEU A 227 -15.54 -26.08 -24.80
CA LEU A 227 -15.40 -24.68 -24.41
C LEU A 227 -15.47 -24.50 -22.89
N THR A 228 -16.36 -25.24 -22.22
CA THR A 228 -16.47 -25.22 -20.76
C THR A 228 -15.18 -25.73 -20.11
N ARG A 229 -14.62 -26.85 -20.59
CA ARG A 229 -13.32 -27.36 -20.09
C ARG A 229 -12.18 -26.37 -20.34
N GLN A 230 -12.17 -25.70 -21.50
CA GLN A 230 -11.19 -24.66 -21.80
C GLN A 230 -11.32 -23.46 -20.88
N SER A 231 -12.55 -22.98 -20.65
CA SER A 231 -12.83 -21.88 -19.73
C SER A 231 -12.36 -22.20 -18.31
N VAL A 232 -12.58 -23.43 -17.83
CA VAL A 232 -12.09 -23.87 -16.51
C VAL A 232 -10.56 -23.92 -16.48
N LYS A 233 -9.91 -24.42 -17.53
CA LYS A 233 -8.44 -24.44 -17.62
C LYS A 233 -7.85 -23.03 -17.60
N MET A 234 -8.41 -22.11 -18.38
CA MET A 234 -7.98 -20.70 -18.39
C MET A 234 -8.18 -20.06 -17.01
N ALA A 235 -9.31 -20.32 -16.35
CA ALA A 235 -9.54 -19.83 -14.99
C ALA A 235 -8.50 -20.35 -13.99
N GLN A 236 -8.10 -21.63 -14.10
CA GLN A 236 -7.03 -22.20 -13.28
C GLN A 236 -5.67 -21.54 -13.55
N GLU A 237 -5.33 -21.30 -14.82
CA GLU A 237 -4.10 -20.61 -15.21
C GLU A 237 -4.09 -19.16 -14.68
N ILE A 238 -5.22 -18.45 -14.74
CA ILE A 238 -5.37 -17.10 -14.15
C ILE A 238 -5.12 -17.14 -12.63
N VAL A 239 -5.70 -18.10 -11.91
CA VAL A 239 -5.48 -18.25 -10.46
C VAL A 239 -3.99 -18.51 -10.16
N GLN A 240 -3.31 -19.33 -10.96
CA GLN A 240 -1.87 -19.56 -10.82
C GLN A 240 -1.04 -18.29 -11.10
N CYS A 241 -1.42 -17.48 -12.10
CA CYS A 241 -0.79 -16.19 -12.38
C CYS A 241 -0.95 -15.22 -11.20
N LEU A 242 -2.15 -15.13 -10.62
CA LEU A 242 -2.40 -14.28 -9.45
C LEU A 242 -1.60 -14.72 -8.22
N ALA A 243 -1.46 -16.03 -7.99
CA ALA A 243 -0.63 -16.55 -6.90
C ALA A 243 0.86 -16.18 -7.08
N LYS A 244 1.38 -16.23 -8.31
CA LYS A 244 2.75 -15.79 -8.62
C LYS A 244 2.91 -14.28 -8.47
N GLU A 245 1.90 -13.50 -8.80
CA GLU A 245 1.92 -12.05 -8.59
C GLU A 245 2.02 -11.71 -7.09
N GLU A 246 1.31 -12.44 -6.22
CA GLU A 246 1.43 -12.29 -4.77
C GLU A 246 2.83 -12.66 -4.26
N GLU A 247 3.45 -13.72 -4.80
CA GLU A 247 4.82 -14.12 -4.46
C GLU A 247 5.84 -13.05 -4.87
N ILE A 248 5.72 -12.51 -6.09
CA ILE A 248 6.54 -11.39 -6.58
C ILE A 248 6.35 -10.14 -5.71
N ALA A 249 5.12 -9.85 -5.27
CA ALA A 249 4.85 -8.73 -4.38
C ALA A 249 5.53 -8.88 -3.01
N LYS A 250 5.53 -10.10 -2.44
CA LYS A 250 6.24 -10.42 -1.19
C LYS A 250 7.76 -10.29 -1.36
N GLU A 251 8.31 -10.79 -2.47
CA GLU A 251 9.74 -10.67 -2.76
C GLU A 251 10.17 -9.21 -2.92
N LYS A 252 9.36 -8.40 -3.61
CA LYS A 252 9.57 -6.96 -3.72
C LYS A 252 9.56 -6.26 -2.36
N GLN A 253 8.60 -6.59 -1.49
CA GLN A 253 8.56 -6.04 -0.13
C GLN A 253 9.83 -6.39 0.66
N ASN A 254 10.30 -7.65 0.58
CA ASN A 254 11.53 -8.08 1.23
C ASN A 254 12.78 -7.33 0.70
N MET A 255 12.82 -7.07 -0.61
CA MET A 255 13.89 -6.27 -1.22
C MET A 255 13.87 -4.82 -0.72
N ASP A 256 12.69 -4.21 -0.58
CA ASP A 256 12.53 -2.85 -0.05
C ASP A 256 12.95 -2.77 1.43
N GLU A 257 12.60 -3.77 2.24
CA GLU A 257 13.05 -3.91 3.64
C GLU A 257 14.58 -4.02 3.74
N MET A 258 15.19 -4.87 2.90
CA MET A 258 16.65 -5.02 2.83
C MET A 258 17.34 -3.72 2.40
N LEU A 259 16.79 -2.98 1.43
CA LEU A 259 17.30 -1.68 1.02
C LEU A 259 17.24 -0.67 2.17
N CYS A 260 16.14 -0.64 2.94
CA CYS A 260 16.02 0.23 4.11
C CYS A 260 17.08 -0.08 5.17
N GLU A 261 17.35 -1.36 5.45
CA GLU A 261 18.42 -1.77 6.36
C GLU A 261 19.80 -1.38 5.85
N MET A 262 20.07 -1.55 4.54
CA MET A 262 21.32 -1.12 3.92
C MET A 262 21.54 0.38 4.08
N TYR A 263 20.52 1.21 3.83
CA TYR A 263 20.63 2.66 4.03
C TYR A 263 20.87 3.05 5.49
N LYS A 264 20.23 2.36 6.44
CA LYS A 264 20.47 2.58 7.86
C LYS A 264 21.92 2.24 8.25
N ASN A 265 22.43 1.11 7.78
CA ASN A 265 23.80 0.68 8.02
C ASN A 265 24.82 1.65 7.41
N ASP A 266 24.59 2.15 6.18
CA ASP A 266 25.44 3.17 5.55
C ASP A 266 25.46 4.48 6.36
N SER A 267 24.30 4.93 6.85
CA SER A 267 24.19 6.11 7.71
C SER A 267 24.97 5.94 9.03
N GLU A 268 24.87 4.77 9.66
CA GLU A 268 25.63 4.45 10.88
C GLU A 268 27.14 4.36 10.62
N GLN A 269 27.56 3.77 9.49
CA GLN A 269 28.97 3.72 9.10
C GLN A 269 29.53 5.13 8.86
N LYS A 270 28.78 6.01 8.18
CA LYS A 270 29.17 7.42 7.99
C LYS A 270 29.37 8.14 9.33
N LYS A 271 28.48 7.93 10.30
CA LYS A 271 28.64 8.49 11.66
C LYS A 271 29.89 7.96 12.35
N LYS A 272 30.19 6.67 12.25
CA LYS A 272 31.41 6.07 12.81
C LYS A 272 32.68 6.64 12.17
N ILE A 273 32.70 6.79 10.85
CA ILE A 273 33.82 7.40 10.12
C ILE A 273 34.02 8.86 10.56
N GLN A 274 32.93 9.63 10.71
CA GLN A 274 33.01 11.01 11.18
C GLN A 274 33.58 11.10 12.61
N ALA A 275 33.17 10.21 13.51
CA ALA A 275 33.73 10.14 14.87
C ALA A 275 35.24 9.81 14.85
N LEU A 276 35.65 8.82 14.06
CA LEU A 276 37.07 8.47 13.91
C LEU A 276 37.92 9.63 13.36
N LEU A 277 37.39 10.40 12.39
CA LEU A 277 38.07 11.58 11.87
C LEU A 277 38.22 12.67 12.94
N GLN A 278 37.22 12.84 13.80
CA GLN A 278 37.29 13.77 14.93
C GLN A 278 38.33 13.34 15.96
N ASP A 279 38.36 12.05 16.32
CA ASP A 279 39.36 11.48 17.23
C ASP A 279 40.77 11.61 16.65
N GLN A 280 40.93 11.38 15.35
CA GLN A 280 42.22 11.56 14.66
C GLN A 280 42.69 13.02 14.74
N LYS A 281 41.78 13.99 14.57
CA LYS A 281 42.10 15.42 14.72
C LYS A 281 42.56 15.74 16.14
N GLN A 282 41.86 15.25 17.15
CA GLN A 282 42.25 15.46 18.56
C GLN A 282 43.61 14.83 18.86
N MET A 283 43.87 13.63 18.34
CA MET A 283 45.17 12.97 18.48
C MET A 283 46.29 13.80 17.82
N MET A 284 46.05 14.41 16.65
CA MET A 284 47.02 15.33 16.04
C MET A 284 47.29 16.55 16.90
N GLU A 285 46.26 17.16 17.48
CA GLU A 285 46.40 18.31 18.39
C GLU A 285 47.21 17.94 19.64
N LEU A 286 46.92 16.79 20.25
CA LEU A 286 47.69 16.28 21.38
C LEU A 286 49.13 15.95 21.00
N THR A 287 49.35 15.38 19.83
CA THR A 287 50.70 15.09 19.32
C THR A 287 51.51 16.38 19.17
N GLN A 288 50.88 17.44 18.65
CA GLN A 288 51.52 18.75 18.55
C GLN A 288 51.87 19.32 19.93
N GLN A 289 50.94 19.26 20.90
CA GLN A 289 51.21 19.72 22.27
C GLN A 289 52.37 18.96 22.92
N VAL A 290 52.45 17.64 22.71
CA VAL A 290 53.56 16.83 23.22
C VAL A 290 54.87 17.28 22.61
N ASN A 291 54.91 17.56 21.30
CA ASN A 291 56.11 18.06 20.64
C ASN A 291 56.53 19.44 21.18
N ASP A 292 55.58 20.36 21.36
CA ASP A 292 55.86 21.70 21.90
C ASP A 292 56.45 21.62 23.33
N LEU A 293 55.88 20.74 24.18
CA LEU A 293 56.40 20.50 25.53
C LEU A 293 57.78 19.81 25.52
N GLN A 294 58.05 18.94 24.56
CA GLN A 294 59.37 18.34 24.39
C GLN A 294 60.42 19.40 24.01
N ASP A 295 60.09 20.30 23.10
CA ASP A 295 60.96 21.41 22.72
C ASP A 295 61.23 22.36 23.90
N GLU A 296 60.21 22.65 24.71
CA GLU A 296 60.36 23.44 25.94
C GLU A 296 61.27 22.76 26.96
N ASN A 297 61.08 21.45 27.19
CA ASN A 297 61.94 20.67 28.09
C ASN A 297 63.40 20.69 27.62
N GLN A 298 63.67 20.54 26.32
CA GLN A 298 65.03 20.64 25.79
C GLN A 298 65.66 22.03 26.04
N ARG A 299 64.87 23.11 25.92
CA ARG A 299 65.34 24.48 26.24
C ARG A 299 65.65 24.63 27.73
N LEU A 300 64.78 24.12 28.60
CA LEU A 300 64.99 24.15 30.04
C LEU A 300 66.23 23.34 30.44
N GLU A 301 66.44 22.15 29.87
CA GLU A 301 67.64 21.35 30.07
C GLU A 301 68.91 22.11 29.68
N PHE A 302 68.90 22.80 28.53
CA PHE A 302 70.02 23.64 28.11
C PHE A 302 70.28 24.79 29.11
N GLN A 303 69.23 25.42 29.62
CA GLN A 303 69.33 26.49 30.61
C GLN A 303 69.89 25.97 31.95
N VAL A 304 69.41 24.82 32.43
CA VAL A 304 69.93 24.17 33.64
C VAL A 304 71.42 23.85 33.48
N SER A 305 71.81 23.25 32.35
CA SER A 305 73.23 22.97 32.06
C SER A 305 74.10 24.24 32.04
N SER A 306 73.57 25.35 31.51
CA SER A 306 74.26 26.64 31.54
C SER A 306 74.40 27.21 32.96
N LEU A 307 73.37 27.07 33.78
CA LEU A 307 73.39 27.51 35.18
C LEU A 307 74.36 26.67 36.01
N ASP A 308 74.40 25.36 35.80
CA ASP A 308 75.33 24.46 36.47
C ASP A 308 76.78 24.84 36.18
N LYS A 309 77.10 25.16 34.91
CA LYS A 309 78.44 25.69 34.54
C LYS A 309 78.76 26.99 35.28
N SER A 310 77.83 27.95 35.27
CA SER A 310 78.01 29.21 35.99
C SER A 310 78.17 29.01 37.51
N HIS A 311 77.45 28.06 38.09
CA HIS A 311 77.56 27.70 39.49
C HIS A 311 78.93 27.09 39.80
N ALA A 312 79.41 26.16 38.96
CA ALA A 312 80.74 25.57 39.09
C ALA A 312 81.85 26.63 39.03
N ASP A 313 81.75 27.60 38.12
CA ASP A 313 82.70 28.72 38.02
C ASP A 313 82.67 29.60 39.29
N LYS A 314 81.48 29.88 39.83
CA LYS A 314 81.32 30.63 41.09
C LYS A 314 81.88 29.86 42.28
N GLU A 315 81.66 28.55 42.37
CA GLU A 315 82.23 27.70 43.43
C GLU A 315 83.76 27.68 43.37
N LYS A 316 84.33 27.59 42.17
CA LYS A 316 85.78 27.69 41.97
C LYS A 316 86.32 29.03 42.49
N THR A 317 85.69 30.13 42.09
CA THR A 317 86.05 31.49 42.55
C THR A 317 85.93 31.63 44.07
N LEU A 318 84.86 31.08 44.67
CA LEU A 318 84.69 31.05 46.13
C LEU A 318 85.78 30.22 46.81
N GLY A 319 86.20 29.11 46.22
CA GLY A 319 87.33 28.30 46.68
C GLY A 319 88.64 29.10 46.70
N GLU A 320 88.94 29.81 45.62
CA GLU A 320 90.12 30.70 45.51
C GLU A 320 90.08 31.81 46.57
N LEU A 321 88.92 32.45 46.79
CA LEU A 321 88.76 33.47 47.84
C LEU A 321 88.92 32.89 49.25
N ARG A 322 88.42 31.67 49.50
CA ARG A 322 88.63 30.98 50.77
C ARG A 322 90.11 30.70 51.01
N GLN A 323 90.85 30.30 49.97
CA GLN A 323 92.29 30.09 50.04
C GLN A 323 93.05 31.39 50.34
N HIS A 324 92.74 32.48 49.63
CA HIS A 324 93.31 33.79 49.92
C HIS A 324 93.04 34.25 51.36
N LYS A 325 91.83 33.99 51.87
CA LYS A 325 91.48 34.29 53.27
C LYS A 325 92.33 33.48 54.24
N THR A 326 92.57 32.19 53.98
CA THR A 326 93.44 31.36 54.83
C THR A 326 94.89 31.82 54.77
N ASP A 327 95.39 32.17 53.58
CA ASP A 327 96.75 32.68 53.39
C ASP A 327 96.95 34.01 54.13
N MET A 328 95.98 34.92 54.03
CA MET A 328 95.98 36.17 54.81
C MET A 328 95.95 35.92 56.32
N GLN A 329 95.15 34.97 56.80
CA GLN A 329 95.12 34.61 58.22
C GLN A 329 96.45 34.02 58.69
N ALA A 330 97.10 33.20 57.86
CA ALA A 330 98.43 32.66 58.12
C ALA A 330 99.48 33.79 58.18
N LEU A 331 99.48 34.71 57.22
CA LEU A 331 100.34 35.89 57.21
C LEU A 331 100.13 36.76 58.46
N ILE A 332 98.87 37.00 58.85
CA ILE A 332 98.55 37.73 60.08
C ILE A 332 99.14 37.03 61.31
N LYS A 333 99.09 35.68 61.36
CA LYS A 333 99.69 34.91 62.45
C LYS A 333 101.22 35.06 62.47
N ILE A 334 101.88 34.89 61.32
CA ILE A 334 103.34 35.09 61.19
C ILE A 334 103.73 36.48 61.65
N LEU A 335 103.05 37.53 61.16
CA LEU A 335 103.31 38.91 61.56
C LEU A 335 103.07 39.17 63.06
N ARG A 336 102.09 38.48 63.68
CA ARG A 336 101.87 38.55 65.13
C ARG A 336 102.99 37.88 65.91
N ASP A 337 103.46 36.72 65.45
CA ASP A 337 104.55 35.98 66.06
C ASP A 337 105.88 36.74 65.93
N GLU A 338 106.17 37.31 64.76
CA GLU A 338 107.31 38.21 64.53
C GLU A 338 107.23 39.46 65.41
N ASN A 339 106.07 40.11 65.52
CA ASN A 339 105.91 41.26 66.43
C ASN A 339 106.11 40.86 67.89
N ARG A 340 105.71 39.64 68.28
CA ARG A 340 105.94 39.13 69.64
C ARG A 340 107.43 38.89 69.87
N GLU A 341 108.12 38.30 68.89
CA GLU A 341 109.57 38.07 68.93
C GLU A 341 110.34 39.40 68.98
N LEU A 342 110.01 40.36 68.12
CA LEU A 342 110.58 41.70 68.15
C LEU A 342 110.34 42.40 69.49
N LYS A 343 109.16 42.23 70.11
CA LYS A 343 108.88 42.72 71.47
C LYS A 343 109.76 42.02 72.52
N LEU A 344 109.96 40.71 72.41
CA LEU A 344 110.85 39.96 73.30
C LEU A 344 112.31 40.40 73.14
N GLN A 345 112.79 40.56 71.91
CA GLN A 345 114.14 41.08 71.62
C GLN A 345 114.30 42.52 72.12
N LEU A 346 113.30 43.38 71.94
CA LEU A 346 113.30 44.73 72.48
C LEU A 346 113.38 44.73 74.02
N ASN A 347 112.68 43.80 74.68
CA ASN A 347 112.74 43.65 76.13
C ASN A 347 114.07 43.02 76.60
N ALA A 348 114.64 42.09 75.84
CA ALA A 348 115.96 41.49 76.10
C ALA A 348 117.10 42.51 75.92
N ALA A 349 117.01 43.40 74.92
CA ALA A 349 117.92 44.52 74.74
C ALA A 349 117.80 45.53 75.90
N LYS A 350 116.60 45.70 76.47
CA LYS A 350 116.40 46.50 77.68
C LYS A 350 117.00 45.84 78.93
N THR A 351 116.97 44.51 79.06
CA THR A 351 117.53 43.78 80.22
C THR A 351 119.03 43.48 80.12
N ALA A 352 119.60 43.39 78.92
CA ALA A 352 121.05 43.24 78.69
C ALA A 352 121.87 44.52 78.99
N ASN A 353 121.20 45.67 79.19
CA ASN A 353 121.83 46.95 79.52
C ASN A 353 122.22 47.12 81.01
N HIS A 354 122.25 46.04 81.79
CA HIS A 354 122.71 46.02 83.19
C HIS A 354 123.85 45.03 83.47
N ARG A 355 124.82 44.89 82.55
CA ARG A 355 126.20 44.43 82.84
C ARG A 355 127.13 44.87 81.69
N SER A 356 127.66 46.09 81.82
CA SER A 356 128.73 46.67 80.98
C SER A 356 130.12 46.26 81.51
N PRO A 357 131.24 46.34 80.75
CA PRO A 357 131.51 47.34 79.71
C PRO A 357 132.32 46.88 78.46
N ASN A 358 132.41 47.82 77.50
CA ASN A 358 133.59 48.15 76.68
C ASN A 358 133.97 47.33 75.43
N ARG A 359 134.26 48.14 74.37
CA ARG A 359 135.22 47.95 73.26
C ARG A 359 134.88 47.02 72.07
N SER A 360 134.70 47.70 70.93
CA SER A 360 135.68 47.75 69.81
C SER A 360 135.55 46.79 68.62
N ARG A 361 135.30 47.44 67.46
CA ARG A 361 135.94 47.30 66.13
C ARG A 361 135.49 46.23 65.12
N GLN A 362 135.09 46.78 63.95
CA GLN A 362 135.51 46.46 62.57
C GLN A 362 135.13 45.08 62.02
N SER A 363 134.72 44.88 60.75
CA SER A 363 134.63 45.71 59.54
C SER A 363 134.02 44.85 58.41
N ARG A 364 133.64 45.50 57.30
CA ARG A 364 133.64 44.97 55.90
C ARG A 364 132.61 43.85 55.59
N GLN A 365 132.02 43.72 54.41
CA GLN A 365 132.11 44.40 53.12
C GLN A 365 130.95 43.88 52.23
N GLN A 366 130.49 44.77 51.36
CA GLN A 366 130.19 44.55 49.93
C GLN A 366 128.94 43.80 49.43
N ASN A 367 128.32 44.53 48.48
CA ASN A 367 127.92 44.09 47.12
C ASN A 367 126.77 43.07 47.01
N THR A 368 125.79 43.15 46.10
CA THR A 368 125.72 43.86 44.81
C THR A 368 124.29 43.76 44.24
N ARG A 369 123.81 44.86 43.63
CA ARG A 369 123.26 44.96 42.26
C ARG A 369 122.35 43.83 41.71
N LYS A 370 121.14 44.22 41.25
CA LYS A 370 120.60 44.21 39.85
C LYS A 370 119.05 44.16 39.93
N LYS A 371 118.31 45.17 39.43
CA LYS A 371 118.03 45.63 38.04
C LYS A 371 116.66 45.09 37.56
N THR A 372 115.75 46.03 37.26
CA THR A 372 114.92 46.18 36.03
C THR A 372 113.96 45.05 35.65
N ASN A 373 112.84 45.21 34.97
CA ASN A 373 111.96 46.27 34.44
C ASN A 373 110.86 45.49 33.65
N PHE A 374 109.87 46.20 33.10
CA PHE A 374 109.02 45.82 31.94
C PHE A 374 107.88 44.82 32.22
N LEU A 375 106.67 44.90 31.65
CA LEU A 375 105.90 45.87 30.84
C LEU A 375 104.48 45.27 30.65
N ASN A 376 103.51 46.07 30.16
CA ASN A 376 102.40 45.75 29.22
C ASN A 376 101.76 44.34 29.23
N GLY A 377 100.45 44.16 29.14
CA GLY A 377 99.37 45.03 28.66
C GLY A 377 98.30 44.18 27.95
N ASN A 378 97.17 44.82 27.65
CA ASN A 378 96.15 44.50 26.63
C ASN A 378 95.23 43.27 26.76
N LYS A 379 93.92 43.60 26.67
CA LYS A 379 92.83 43.02 25.84
C LYS A 379 92.47 41.54 26.12
N THR A 380 91.20 41.15 26.17
CA THR A 380 90.03 41.53 25.37
C THR A 380 88.77 41.19 26.15
#